data_AF-A0A2S2Q4V5-F1
#
_entry.id   AF-A0A2S2Q4V5-F1
#
_cell.length_a   1.000
_cell.length_b   1.000
_cell.length_c   1.000
_cell.angle_alpha   90.00
_cell.angle_beta   90.00
_cell.angle_gamma   90.00
#
_symmetry.space_group_name_H-M   'P 1'
#
loop_
_entity.id
_entity.type
_entity.pdbx_description
1 polymer ?
#
loop_
_entity_poly.entity_id
_entity_poly.type
_entity_poly.pdbx_seq_one_letter_code
_entity_poly.pdbx_strand_id
1 'polypeptide(L)'
;MTETFDPNVIMYKLNRVAIKGGGDCAEMGITAVVQALKIIKPNSYVYVFTDASAKDTYLVDEALELIQRKQSQVIDKQTNCVQFIFSNQTPIRFMDTYVL
;
A
#
# COMPACT_ATOMS: atom_id res chain seq x y z
N MET A 1 -11.29 2.55 12.86
CA MET A 1 -10.53 3.37 11.87
C MET A 1 -10.45 4.78 12.42
N THR A 2 -9.27 5.40 12.45
CA THR A 2 -9.09 6.79 12.93
C THR A 2 -8.68 7.64 11.73
N GLU A 3 -9.47 8.64 11.37
CA GLU A 3 -9.11 9.67 10.39
C GLU A 3 -8.71 10.94 11.14
N THR A 4 -7.60 11.56 10.75
CA THR A 4 -7.08 12.77 11.40
C THR A 4 -6.19 13.54 10.43
N PHE A 5 -6.13 14.86 10.63
CA PHE A 5 -5.17 15.74 9.95
C PHE A 5 -4.02 16.16 10.88
N ASP A 6 -4.04 15.77 12.17
CA ASP A 6 -2.98 16.09 13.13
C ASP A 6 -1.79 15.13 12.96
N PRO A 7 -0.60 15.62 12.57
CA PRO A 7 0.58 14.78 12.37
C PRO A 7 1.05 14.07 13.65
N ASN A 8 0.80 14.65 14.84
CA ASN A 8 1.18 14.04 16.11
C ASN A 8 0.34 12.79 16.39
N VAL A 9 -0.95 12.80 16.02
CA VAL A 9 -1.82 11.63 16.16
C VAL A 9 -1.39 10.53 15.20
N ILE A 10 -0.98 10.87 13.97
CA ILE A 10 -0.44 9.92 13.01
C ILE A 10 0.84 9.28 13.56
N MET A 11 1.81 10.09 14.00
CA MET A 11 3.07 9.60 14.54
C MET A 11 2.88 8.74 15.80
N TYR A 12 1.99 9.16 16.69
CA TYR A 12 1.64 8.39 17.88
C TYR A 12 1.06 7.00 17.54
N LYS A 13 0.23 6.91 16.49
CA LYS A 13 -0.33 5.63 16.03
C LYS A 13 0.75 4.76 15.41
N LEU A 14 1.61 5.32 14.55
CA LEU A 14 2.71 4.61 13.90
C LEU A 14 3.70 4.03 14.93
N ASN A 15 4.09 4.82 15.93
CA ASN A 15 5.02 4.37 16.99
C ASN A 15 4.49 3.22 17.85
N ARG A 16 3.18 2.95 17.78
CA ARG A 16 2.52 1.86 18.53
C ARG A 16 2.24 0.64 17.68
N VAL A 17 2.58 0.66 16.39
CA VAL A 17 2.52 -0.52 15.53
C VAL A 17 3.60 -1.49 16.00
N ALA A 18 3.19 -2.58 16.63
CA ALA A 18 4.09 -3.67 16.99
C ALA A 18 4.35 -4.54 15.77
N ILE A 19 5.61 -4.64 15.36
CA ILE A 19 6.02 -5.50 14.27
C ILE A 19 6.01 -6.94 14.79
N LYS A 20 5.20 -7.79 14.19
CA LYS A 20 5.21 -9.23 14.46
C LYS A 20 5.96 -9.89 13.31
N GLY A 21 7.12 -10.47 13.58
CA GLY A 21 7.93 -11.16 12.57
C GLY A 21 7.15 -12.30 11.92
N GLY A 22 7.22 -12.39 10.59
CA GLY A 22 6.66 -13.49 9.79
C GLY A 22 7.64 -14.65 9.68
N GLY A 23 7.15 -15.89 9.83
CA GLY A 23 7.95 -17.10 9.65
C GLY A 23 8.12 -17.54 8.18
N ASP A 24 7.31 -16.99 7.27
CA ASP A 24 7.31 -17.34 5.84
C ASP A 24 7.74 -16.11 5.01
N CYS A 25 8.80 -16.26 4.20
CA CYS A 25 9.48 -15.19 3.44
C CYS A 25 8.63 -14.47 2.36
N ALA A 26 7.33 -14.72 2.24
CA ALA A 26 6.48 -13.99 1.30
C ALA A 26 5.18 -13.53 1.95
N GLU A 27 4.94 -12.22 1.84
CA GLU A 27 3.90 -11.48 2.55
C GLU A 27 2.58 -11.49 1.77
N MET A 28 1.44 -11.40 2.48
CA MET A 28 0.12 -11.17 1.86
C MET A 28 -0.12 -9.67 1.64
N GLY A 29 0.80 -9.03 0.92
CA GLY A 29 0.83 -7.58 0.76
C GLY A 29 -0.37 -7.03 -0.02
N ILE A 30 -0.84 -7.74 -1.06
CA ILE A 30 -1.95 -7.26 -1.90
C ILE A 30 -3.27 -7.37 -1.16
N THR A 31 -3.45 -8.41 -0.34
CA THR A 31 -4.64 -8.58 0.52
C THR A 31 -4.83 -7.35 1.42
N ALA A 32 -3.75 -6.85 2.03
CA ALA A 32 -3.80 -5.64 2.84
C ALA A 32 -4.20 -4.40 2.03
N VAL A 33 -3.66 -4.26 0.81
CA VAL A 33 -4.03 -3.17 -0.11
C VAL A 33 -5.51 -3.24 -0.50
N VAL A 34 -6.01 -4.41 -0.88
CA VAL A 34 -7.44 -4.61 -1.23
C VAL A 34 -8.34 -4.25 -0.06
N GLN A 35 -7.98 -4.66 1.17
CA GLN A 35 -8.75 -4.30 2.36
C GLN A 35 -8.73 -2.80 2.63
N ALA A 36 -7.58 -2.14 2.46
CA ALA A 36 -7.47 -0.69 2.57
C ALA A 36 -8.34 0.02 1.51
N LEU A 37 -8.26 -0.40 0.24
CA LEU A 37 -9.05 0.17 -0.86
C LEU A 37 -10.57 0.03 -0.64
N LYS A 38 -11.02 -1.02 0.05
CA LYS A 38 -12.44 -1.21 0.41
C LYS A 38 -12.94 -0.17 1.40
N ILE A 39 -12.10 0.28 2.34
CA ILE A 39 -12.49 1.20 3.44
C ILE A 39 -12.21 2.68 3.16
N ILE A 40 -11.24 3.01 2.28
CA ILE A 40 -10.87 4.41 2.00
C ILE A 40 -11.96 5.17 1.22
N LYS A 41 -11.90 6.49 1.32
CA LYS A 41 -12.70 7.42 0.51
C LYS A 41 -12.13 7.55 -0.90
N PRO A 42 -12.96 7.89 -1.92
CA PRO A 42 -12.46 8.17 -3.26
C PRO A 42 -11.40 9.28 -3.28
N ASN A 43 -10.52 9.27 -4.28
CA ASN A 43 -9.40 10.20 -4.45
C ASN A 43 -8.39 10.21 -3.29
N SER A 44 -8.26 9.09 -2.57
CA SER A 44 -7.27 8.95 -1.50
C SER A 44 -5.95 8.38 -2.03
N TYR A 45 -4.90 8.49 -1.21
CA TYR A 45 -3.60 7.88 -1.45
C TYR A 45 -3.40 6.72 -0.47
N VAL A 46 -2.89 5.59 -0.96
CA VAL A 46 -2.51 4.44 -0.14
C VAL A 46 -1.00 4.26 -0.27
N TYR A 47 -0.28 4.35 0.84
CA TYR A 47 1.17 4.13 0.89
C TYR A 47 1.47 2.74 1.44
N VAL A 48 2.28 1.97 0.72
CA VAL A 48 2.71 0.62 1.08
C VAL A 48 4.21 0.64 1.33
N PHE A 49 4.62 0.14 2.49
CA PHE A 49 6.01 0.00 2.90
C PHE A 49 6.26 -1.47 3.21
N THR A 50 7.08 -2.14 2.40
CA THR A 50 7.46 -3.55 2.59
C THR A 50 8.90 -3.77 2.14
N ASP A 51 9.60 -4.70 2.77
CA ASP A 51 10.95 -5.16 2.41
C ASP A 51 10.94 -6.53 1.71
N ALA A 52 9.75 -7.04 1.35
CA ALA A 52 9.58 -8.32 0.68
C ALA A 52 8.52 -8.25 -0.43
N SER A 53 8.65 -9.15 -1.41
CA SER A 53 7.65 -9.30 -2.45
C SER A 53 6.39 -9.99 -1.90
N ALA A 54 5.22 -9.62 -2.42
CA ALA A 54 4.01 -10.37 -2.13
C ALA A 54 3.96 -11.72 -2.83
N LYS A 55 3.34 -12.70 -2.16
CA LYS A 55 2.93 -13.98 -2.78
C LYS A 55 1.53 -13.97 -3.37
N ASP A 56 0.70 -12.99 -3.02
CA ASP A 56 -0.73 -12.94 -3.40
C ASP A 56 -1.00 -12.14 -4.68
N THR A 57 -0.15 -12.33 -5.70
CA THR A 57 -0.22 -11.64 -7.00
C THR A 57 -1.51 -11.90 -7.78
N TYR A 58 -2.24 -12.98 -7.47
CA TYR A 58 -3.55 -13.26 -8.06
C TYR A 58 -4.63 -12.23 -7.68
N LEU A 59 -4.38 -11.35 -6.70
CA LEU A 59 -5.28 -10.27 -6.29
C LEU A 59 -5.00 -8.93 -6.97
N VAL A 60 -4.00 -8.85 -7.87
CA VAL A 60 -3.64 -7.61 -8.57
C VAL A 60 -4.85 -7.03 -9.32
N ASP A 61 -5.62 -7.89 -10.00
CA ASP A 61 -6.79 -7.44 -10.78
C ASP A 61 -7.89 -6.85 -9.89
N GLU A 62 -8.15 -7.46 -8.72
CA GLU A 62 -9.10 -6.92 -7.74
C GLU A 62 -8.61 -5.57 -7.20
N ALA A 63 -7.32 -5.45 -6.91
CA ALA A 63 -6.73 -4.20 -6.47
C ALA A 63 -6.86 -3.10 -7.54
N LEU A 64 -6.54 -3.41 -8.81
CA LEU A 64 -6.66 -2.49 -9.94
C LEU A 64 -8.11 -2.01 -10.14
N GLU A 65 -9.08 -2.92 -10.07
CA GLU A 65 -10.49 -2.56 -10.17
C GLU A 65 -10.90 -1.58 -9.07
N LEU A 66 -10.49 -1.83 -7.82
CA LEU A 66 -10.80 -0.96 -6.70
C LEU A 66 -10.10 0.41 -6.82
N ILE A 67 -8.83 0.44 -7.25
CA ILE A 67 -8.06 1.65 -7.53
C ILE A 67 -8.82 2.54 -8.53
N GLN A 68 -9.25 1.94 -9.65
CA GLN A 68 -10.00 2.65 -10.69
C GLN A 68 -11.36 3.14 -10.18
N ARG A 69 -12.14 2.29 -9.50
CA ARG A 69 -13.44 2.69 -8.94
C ARG A 69 -13.31 3.82 -7.91
N LYS A 70 -12.23 3.83 -7.13
CA LYS A 70 -11.98 4.84 -6.09
C LYS A 70 -11.22 6.05 -6.61
N GLN A 71 -10.76 6.06 -7.88
CA GLN A 71 -9.87 7.10 -8.43
C GLN A 71 -8.68 7.39 -7.48
N SER A 72 -8.23 6.35 -6.78
CA SER A 72 -7.21 6.45 -5.73
C SER A 72 -5.87 6.00 -6.28
N GLN A 73 -4.78 6.39 -5.63
CA GLN A 73 -3.43 6.02 -6.06
C GLN A 73 -2.77 5.16 -4.99
N VAL A 74 -2.14 4.06 -5.41
CA VAL A 74 -1.32 3.21 -4.55
C VAL A 74 0.14 3.49 -4.86
N ILE A 75 0.90 3.86 -3.83
CA ILE A 75 2.33 4.16 -3.91
C ILE A 75 3.06 3.11 -3.09
N ASP A 76 3.83 2.27 -3.77
CA ASP A 76 4.62 1.21 -3.16
C ASP A 76 6.09 1.61 -3.04
N LYS A 77 6.68 1.39 -1.86
CA LYS A 77 8.09 1.63 -1.58
C LYS A 77 8.75 0.37 -1.04
N GLN A 78 9.61 -0.21 -1.88
CA GLN A 78 10.39 -1.40 -1.54
C GLN A 78 11.86 -1.06 -1.31
N THR A 79 12.47 -1.66 -0.27
CA THR A 79 13.87 -1.41 0.10
C THR A 79 14.86 -2.46 -0.41
N ASN A 80 14.43 -3.68 -0.71
CA ASN A 80 15.22 -4.70 -1.43
C ASN A 80 14.28 -5.86 -1.81
N CYS A 81 14.44 -6.45 -3.00
CA CYS A 81 13.69 -7.60 -3.56
C CYS A 81 12.26 -7.37 -4.13
N VAL A 82 12.25 -7.09 -5.45
CA VAL A 82 11.22 -7.36 -6.49
C VAL A 82 9.89 -6.58 -6.46
N GLN A 83 9.76 -5.79 -7.53
CA GLN A 83 8.71 -4.85 -7.91
C GLN A 83 7.31 -5.46 -8.03
N PHE A 84 6.32 -4.85 -7.36
CA PHE A 84 4.92 -5.03 -7.73
C PHE A 84 4.69 -4.42 -9.11
N ILE A 85 4.43 -5.27 -10.12
CA ILE A 85 4.10 -4.81 -11.47
C ILE A 85 2.62 -4.44 -11.51
N PHE A 86 2.29 -3.18 -11.22
CA PHE A 86 1.05 -2.57 -11.70
C PHE A 86 1.32 -1.97 -13.08
N SER A 87 1.35 -2.82 -14.11
CA SER A 87 1.67 -2.41 -15.48
C SER A 87 0.53 -1.62 -16.14
N ASN A 88 0.82 -0.36 -16.45
CA ASN A 88 0.46 0.38 -17.68
C ASN A 88 -1.02 0.64 -18.05
N GLN A 89 -1.97 0.58 -17.11
CA GLN A 89 -3.39 0.89 -17.39
C GLN A 89 -4.03 1.97 -16.51
N THR A 90 -3.24 2.70 -15.73
CA THR A 90 -3.72 3.87 -14.99
C THR A 90 -2.65 4.96 -15.02
N PRO A 91 -3.02 6.26 -15.13
CA PRO A 91 -2.09 7.35 -14.92
C PRO A 91 -1.78 7.44 -13.41
N ILE A 92 -1.17 6.40 -12.83
CA ILE A 92 -0.58 6.46 -11.50
C ILE A 92 0.67 7.30 -11.66
N ARG A 93 0.63 8.53 -11.13
CA ARG A 93 1.83 9.34 -11.01
C ARG A 93 2.69 8.70 -9.93
N PHE A 94 3.66 7.90 -10.36
CA PHE A 94 4.83 7.62 -9.54
C PHE A 94 5.50 8.96 -9.26
N MET A 95 5.34 9.47 -8.04
CA MET A 95 6.21 10.53 -7.55
C MET A 95 7.55 9.85 -7.32
N ASP A 96 8.53 10.16 -8.17
CA ASP A 96 9.94 9.81 -8.00
C ASP A 96 10.42 10.30 -6.62
N THR A 97 10.21 9.48 -5.60
CA THR A 97 10.58 9.83 -4.23
C THR A 97 12.01 9.37 -4.03
N TYR A 98 12.93 10.29 -4.32
CA TYR A 98 14.20 10.39 -3.61
C TYR A 98 13.89 10.43 -2.12
N VAL A 99 14.34 9.41 -1.39
CA VAL A 99 14.32 9.39 0.07
C VAL A 99 15.60 10.09 0.54
N LEU A 100 15.46 11.11 1.37
CA LEU A 100 16.55 11.69 2.19
C LEU A 100 17.06 10.65 3.20
#